data_AF-A0A534K2H1-F1
#
_entry.id   AF-A0A534K2H1-F1
#
_cell.length_a   1.000
_cell.length_b   1.000
_cell.length_c   1.000
_cell.angle_alpha   90.00
_cell.angle_beta   90.00
_cell.angle_gamma   90.00
#
_symmetry.space_group_name_H-M   'P 1'
#
loop_
_entity.id
_entity.type
_entity.pdbx_description
1 polymer ?
#
loop_
_entity_poly.entity_id
_entity_poly.type
_entity_poly.pdbx_seq_one_letter_code
_entity_poly.pdbx_strand_id
1 'polypeptide(L)'
;AMSIAGSSRPASGSEHKFSHALDRIAKKPGLHGEQCGVGTIMMMYLHGGNWQEVRDALLAIGAPTTARALGVTDHEVVQALTHAHEINKERYTILGDEGLTLEAAERLAKITKVV
;
A
#
# COMPACT_ATOMS: atom_id res chain seq x y z
N ALA A 1 19.42 -2.61 -9.64
CA ALA A 1 18.19 -3.26 -10.16
C ALA A 1 17.49 -2.40 -11.21
N MET A 2 16.91 -1.24 -10.85
CA MET A 2 16.15 -0.39 -11.80
C MET A 2 16.96 0.03 -13.04
N SER A 3 18.22 0.45 -12.86
CA SER A 3 19.11 0.82 -13.98
C SER A 3 19.35 -0.31 -14.98
N ILE A 4 19.35 -1.57 -14.51
CA ILE A 4 19.52 -2.75 -15.36
C ILE A 4 18.19 -3.06 -16.09
N ALA A 5 17.06 -2.90 -15.40
CA ALA A 5 15.73 -3.18 -15.95
C ALA A 5 15.17 -2.07 -16.85
N GLY A 6 15.84 -0.91 -16.94
CA GLY A 6 15.36 0.26 -17.68
C GLY A 6 14.01 0.81 -17.18
N SER A 7 13.60 0.44 -15.97
CA SER A 7 12.29 0.82 -15.40
C SER A 7 12.30 0.68 -13.87
N SER A 8 11.32 1.31 -13.21
CA SER A 8 11.15 1.17 -11.76
C SER A 8 10.47 -0.14 -11.33
N ARG A 9 10.05 -1.00 -12.27
CA ARG A 9 9.29 -2.24 -11.97
C ARG A 9 9.91 -3.12 -10.88
N PRO A 10 11.24 -3.32 -10.81
CA PRO A 10 11.83 -4.16 -9.76
C PRO A 10 11.71 -3.61 -8.34
N ALA A 11 11.35 -2.34 -8.17
CA ALA A 11 11.35 -1.65 -6.88
C ALA A 11 10.03 -0.90 -6.60
N SER A 12 9.05 -0.97 -7.51
CA SER A 12 7.82 -0.19 -7.43
C SER A 12 6.65 -0.94 -8.05
N GLY A 13 5.76 -1.45 -7.20
CA GLY A 13 4.55 -2.19 -7.55
C GLY A 13 3.29 -1.50 -7.06
N SER A 14 2.31 -2.31 -6.63
CA SER A 14 1.03 -1.82 -6.09
C SER A 14 1.17 -1.11 -4.75
N GLU A 15 2.19 -1.42 -3.95
CA GLU A 15 2.49 -0.76 -2.68
C GLU A 15 2.90 0.70 -2.88
N HIS A 16 3.66 0.99 -3.95
CA HIS A 16 4.00 2.36 -4.34
C HIS A 16 2.80 3.10 -4.93
N LYS A 17 1.95 2.40 -5.70
CA LYS A 17 0.69 2.98 -6.18
C LYS A 17 -0.22 3.39 -5.02
N PHE A 18 -0.32 2.56 -3.98
CA PHE A 18 -1.02 2.91 -2.75
C PHE A 18 -0.42 4.16 -2.09
N SER A 19 0.90 4.22 -1.89
CA SER A 19 1.56 5.42 -1.33
C SER A 19 1.24 6.68 -2.14
N HIS A 20 1.34 6.63 -3.47
CA HIS A 20 1.03 7.79 -4.31
C HIS A 20 -0.46 8.17 -4.31
N ALA A 21 -1.37 7.21 -4.16
CA ALA A 21 -2.79 7.52 -3.97
C ALA A 21 -3.02 8.18 -2.60
N LEU A 22 -2.36 7.70 -1.56
CA LEU A 22 -2.43 8.27 -0.21
C LEU A 22 -1.85 9.70 -0.18
N ASP A 23 -0.75 9.97 -0.88
CA ASP A 23 -0.19 11.33 -1.04
C ASP A 23 -1.20 12.32 -1.64
N ARG A 24 -2.13 11.85 -2.49
CA ARG A 24 -3.17 12.69 -3.12
C ARG A 24 -4.40 12.90 -2.23
N ILE A 25 -4.71 11.93 -1.37
CA ILE A 25 -5.95 11.87 -0.60
C ILE A 25 -5.76 12.38 0.83
N ALA A 26 -4.63 12.06 1.44
CA ALA A 26 -4.38 12.36 2.84
C ALA A 26 -4.15 13.85 3.05
N LYS A 27 -4.74 14.41 4.11
CA LYS A 27 -4.51 15.84 4.47
C LYS A 27 -3.05 16.10 4.86
N LYS A 28 -2.42 15.12 5.51
CA LYS A 28 -1.03 15.16 5.92
C LYS A 28 -0.43 13.75 5.74
N PRO A 29 0.09 13.44 4.54
CA PRO A 29 0.67 12.13 4.28
C PRO A 29 1.90 11.86 5.16
N GLY A 30 2.11 10.58 5.51
CA GLY A 30 3.30 10.12 6.24
C GLY A 30 4.55 10.11 5.35
N LEU A 31 5.68 9.60 5.85
CA LEU A 31 6.89 9.50 5.01
C LEU A 31 6.71 8.44 3.93
N HIS A 32 7.24 8.68 2.73
CA HIS A 32 7.06 7.78 1.58
C HIS A 32 7.41 6.31 1.88
N GLY A 33 8.56 6.05 2.52
CA GLY A 33 8.98 4.69 2.86
C GLY A 33 8.04 4.00 3.87
N GLU A 34 7.48 4.77 4.80
CA GLU A 34 6.50 4.27 5.78
C GLU A 34 5.18 3.90 5.10
N GLN A 35 4.69 4.76 4.20
CA GLN A 35 3.50 4.49 3.42
C GLN A 35 3.67 3.26 2.53
N CYS A 36 4.82 3.14 1.83
CA CYS A 36 5.16 1.96 1.04
C CYS A 36 5.24 0.69 1.90
N GLY A 37 5.76 0.78 3.13
CA GLY A 37 5.79 -0.33 4.07
C GLY A 37 4.38 -0.83 4.43
N VAL A 38 3.48 0.08 4.82
CA VAL A 38 2.07 -0.26 5.10
C VAL A 38 1.35 -0.78 3.86
N GLY A 39 1.60 -0.18 2.69
CA GLY A 39 1.12 -0.69 1.41
C GLY A 39 1.59 -2.13 1.16
N THR A 40 2.86 -2.42 1.44
CA THR A 40 3.46 -3.76 1.21
C THR A 40 2.77 -4.82 2.06
N ILE A 41 2.41 -4.51 3.31
CA ILE A 41 1.63 -5.43 4.16
C ILE A 41 0.33 -5.83 3.45
N MET A 42 -0.43 -4.86 2.95
CA MET A 42 -1.72 -5.10 2.31
C MET A 42 -1.58 -5.81 0.97
N MET A 43 -0.61 -5.39 0.14
CA MET A 43 -0.40 -6.01 -1.17
C MET A 43 0.14 -7.43 -1.06
N MET A 44 0.96 -7.73 -0.05
CA MET A 44 1.45 -9.08 0.21
C MET A 44 0.29 -10.04 0.53
N TYR A 45 -0.72 -9.59 1.28
CA TYR A 45 -1.93 -10.39 1.52
C TYR A 45 -2.69 -10.69 0.23
N LEU A 46 -2.87 -9.70 -0.65
CA LEU A 46 -3.55 -9.90 -1.94
C LEU A 46 -2.82 -10.88 -2.85
N HIS A 47 -1.48 -10.92 -2.76
CA HIS A 47 -0.66 -11.92 -3.46
C HIS A 47 -0.71 -13.31 -2.81
N GLY A 48 -1.42 -13.50 -1.69
CA GLY A 48 -1.48 -14.77 -0.95
C GLY A 48 -0.20 -15.09 -0.16
N GLY A 49 0.65 -14.08 0.07
CA GLY A 49 1.92 -14.24 0.77
C GLY A 49 1.85 -13.97 2.28
N ASN A 50 3.00 -14.10 2.94
CA ASN A 50 3.15 -13.92 4.38
C ASN A 50 3.24 -12.44 4.76
N TRP A 51 2.11 -11.75 4.80
CA TRP A 51 2.06 -10.33 5.18
C TRP A 51 2.41 -10.08 6.65
N GLN A 52 2.24 -11.08 7.52
CA GLN A 52 2.62 -11.00 8.93
C GLN A 52 4.13 -10.83 9.09
N GLU A 53 4.93 -11.55 8.30
CA GLU A 53 6.39 -11.41 8.31
C GLU A 53 6.84 -10.00 7.88
N VAL A 54 6.21 -9.42 6.86
CA VAL A 54 6.46 -8.02 6.46
C VAL A 54 6.13 -7.07 7.60
N ARG A 55 4.95 -7.23 8.22
CA ARG A 55 4.52 -6.40 9.35
C ARG A 55 5.48 -6.51 10.52
N ASP A 56 5.85 -7.72 10.89
CA ASP A 56 6.68 -7.98 12.07
C ASP A 56 8.11 -7.45 11.85
N ALA A 57 8.63 -7.51 10.61
CA ALA A 57 9.90 -6.87 10.24
C ALA A 57 9.86 -5.34 10.36
N LEU A 58 8.75 -4.69 9.92
CA LEU A 58 8.56 -3.25 10.08
C LEU A 58 8.47 -2.84 11.56
N LEU A 59 7.72 -3.61 12.37
CA LEU A 59 7.63 -3.38 13.82
C LEU A 59 9.01 -3.52 14.50
N ALA A 60 9.82 -4.49 14.09
CA ALA A 60 11.15 -4.72 14.66
C ALA A 60 12.11 -3.53 14.48
N ILE A 61 11.92 -2.71 13.44
CA ILE A 61 12.71 -1.49 13.19
C ILE A 61 12.00 -0.21 13.65
N GLY A 62 10.83 -0.32 14.28
CA GLY A 62 10.05 0.84 14.75
C GLY A 62 9.30 1.59 13.65
N ALA A 63 9.15 0.99 12.45
CA ALA A 63 8.36 1.58 11.37
C ALA A 63 6.85 1.38 11.63
N PRO A 64 6.00 2.30 11.15
CA PRO A 64 4.56 2.21 11.34
C PRO A 64 3.96 1.07 10.52
N THR A 65 2.97 0.39 11.10
CA THR A 65 2.22 -0.70 10.44
C THR A 65 0.71 -0.48 10.42
N THR A 66 0.24 0.68 10.88
CA THR A 66 -1.19 1.02 10.97
C THR A 66 -1.44 2.42 10.44
N ALA A 67 -2.67 2.71 10.03
CA ALA A 67 -3.12 4.04 9.60
C ALA A 67 -2.82 5.09 10.68
N ARG A 68 -3.19 4.79 11.92
CA ARG A 68 -2.93 5.65 13.08
C ARG A 68 -1.45 5.95 13.27
N ALA A 69 -0.57 4.95 13.16
CA ALA A 69 0.87 5.14 13.30
C ALA A 69 1.47 5.96 12.14
N LEU A 70 0.90 5.85 10.94
CA LEU A 70 1.23 6.72 9.80
C LEU A 70 0.73 8.16 9.95
N GLY A 71 -0.14 8.44 10.94
CA GLY A 71 -0.76 9.76 11.11
C GLY A 71 -1.89 10.06 10.12
N VAL A 72 -2.46 9.03 9.48
CA VAL A 72 -3.62 9.14 8.58
C VAL A 72 -4.83 8.44 9.17
N THR A 73 -6.00 8.73 8.64
CA THR A 73 -7.27 8.10 9.05
C THR A 73 -7.51 6.80 8.29
N ASP A 74 -8.30 5.89 8.90
CA ASP A 74 -8.70 4.64 8.25
C ASP A 74 -9.43 4.89 6.92
N HIS A 75 -10.25 5.94 6.88
CA HIS A 75 -10.94 6.37 5.67
C HIS A 75 -9.95 6.77 4.56
N GLU A 76 -8.90 7.53 4.87
CA GLU A 76 -7.87 7.90 3.88
C GLU A 76 -7.13 6.66 3.34
N VAL A 77 -6.83 5.67 4.19
CA VAL A 77 -6.23 4.39 3.75
C VAL A 77 -7.17 3.62 2.81
N VAL A 78 -8.44 3.49 3.18
CA VAL A 78 -9.44 2.78 2.38
C VAL A 78 -9.64 3.46 1.02
N GLN A 79 -9.75 4.80 1.00
CA GLN A 79 -9.86 5.57 -0.26
C GLN A 79 -8.58 5.44 -1.11
N ALA A 80 -7.40 5.44 -0.49
CA ALA A 80 -6.16 5.23 -1.22
C ALA A 80 -6.09 3.83 -1.86
N LEU A 81 -6.58 2.79 -1.17
CA LEU A 81 -6.67 1.44 -1.73
C LEU A 81 -7.60 1.35 -2.94
N THR A 82 -8.77 2.00 -2.89
CA THR A 82 -9.72 1.97 -4.02
C THR A 82 -9.17 2.67 -5.25
N HIS A 83 -8.44 3.78 -5.06
CA HIS A 83 -7.88 4.59 -6.16
C HIS A 83 -6.45 4.22 -6.57
N ALA A 84 -5.75 3.35 -5.84
CA ALA A 84 -4.36 2.99 -6.13
C ALA A 84 -4.16 2.48 -7.56
N HIS A 85 -5.11 1.70 -8.10
CA HIS A 85 -5.01 1.16 -9.46
C HIS A 85 -4.93 2.26 -10.54
N GLU A 86 -5.47 3.46 -10.28
CA GLU A 86 -5.49 4.59 -11.21
C GLU A 86 -4.13 5.30 -11.32
N ILE A 87 -3.22 5.06 -10.37
CA ILE A 87 -1.86 5.59 -10.42
C ILE A 87 -1.07 4.79 -11.47
N ASN A 88 -0.53 5.46 -12.50
CA ASN A 88 0.24 4.81 -13.57
C ASN A 88 -0.56 3.63 -14.18
N LYS A 89 -1.67 3.96 -14.85
CA LYS A 89 -2.64 2.98 -15.37
C LYS A 89 -2.00 1.97 -16.34
N GLU A 90 -0.93 2.36 -17.02
CA GLU A 90 -0.16 1.51 -17.92
C GLU A 90 0.62 0.38 -17.21
N ARG A 91 0.81 0.48 -15.88
CA ARG A 91 1.45 -0.57 -15.07
C ARG A 91 0.40 -1.45 -14.41
N TYR A 92 0.23 -2.65 -14.95
CA TYR A 92 -0.54 -3.70 -14.32
C TYR A 92 0.07 -4.14 -12.98
N THR A 93 -0.79 -4.42 -11.99
CA THR A 93 -0.43 -4.92 -10.65
C THR A 93 -1.52 -5.87 -10.14
N ILE A 94 -1.39 -6.40 -8.91
CA ILE A 94 -2.42 -7.24 -8.28
C ILE A 94 -3.78 -6.55 -8.09
N LEU A 95 -3.80 -5.21 -8.13
CA LEU A 95 -5.03 -4.42 -8.04
C LEU A 95 -5.88 -4.47 -9.33
N GLY A 96 -5.36 -5.06 -10.41
CA GLY A 96 -6.06 -5.15 -11.69
C GLY A 96 -6.34 -3.78 -12.33
N ASP A 97 -7.23 -3.80 -13.32
CA ASP A 97 -7.62 -2.60 -14.09
C ASP A 97 -8.80 -1.84 -13.48
N GLU A 98 -9.64 -2.52 -12.69
CA GLU A 98 -10.83 -1.94 -12.04
C GLU A 98 -10.60 -1.59 -10.56
N GLY A 99 -9.47 -2.01 -9.98
CA GLY A 99 -9.15 -1.77 -8.59
C GLY A 99 -9.95 -2.63 -7.60
N LEU A 100 -9.91 -2.22 -6.33
CA LEU A 100 -10.68 -2.83 -5.26
C LEU A 100 -12.01 -2.09 -5.09
N THR A 101 -13.09 -2.83 -4.86
CA THR A 101 -14.32 -2.21 -4.33
C THR A 101 -14.06 -1.65 -2.92
N LEU A 102 -14.87 -0.68 -2.49
CA LEU A 102 -14.78 -0.11 -1.15
C LEU A 102 -14.80 -1.20 -0.07
N GLU A 103 -15.72 -2.14 -0.19
CA GLU A 103 -15.89 -3.24 0.76
C GLU A 103 -14.67 -4.18 0.76
N ALA A 104 -14.06 -4.43 -0.40
CA ALA A 104 -12.85 -5.24 -0.49
C ALA A 104 -11.64 -4.52 0.13
N ALA A 105 -11.51 -3.21 -0.09
CA ALA A 105 -10.48 -2.38 0.51
C ALA A 105 -10.60 -2.33 2.05
N GLU A 106 -11.82 -2.16 2.57
CA GLU A 106 -12.08 -2.20 4.02
C GLU A 106 -11.75 -3.57 4.62
N ARG A 107 -12.20 -4.66 3.98
CA ARG A 107 -11.90 -6.02 4.43
C ARG A 107 -10.40 -6.28 4.44
N LEU A 108 -9.70 -5.88 3.38
CA LEU A 108 -8.25 -6.01 3.25
C LEU A 108 -7.56 -5.33 4.43
N ALA A 109 -7.82 -4.03 4.62
CA ALA A 109 -7.15 -3.24 5.64
C ALA A 109 -7.38 -3.79 7.06
N LYS A 110 -8.60 -4.28 7.36
CA LYS A 110 -8.94 -4.93 8.63
C LYS A 110 -8.25 -6.28 8.82
N ILE A 111 -8.26 -7.15 7.80
CA ILE A 111 -7.61 -8.47 7.86
C ILE A 111 -6.11 -8.31 8.14
N THR A 112 -5.48 -7.33 7.49
CA THR A 112 -4.05 -7.05 7.66
C THR A 112 -3.73 -6.19 8.89
N LYS A 113 -4.73 -5.82 9.70
CA LYS A 113 -4.59 -4.99 10.91
C LYS A 113 -3.95 -3.63 10.64
N VAL A 114 -4.13 -3.08 9.44
CA VAL A 114 -3.68 -1.72 9.11
C VAL A 114 -4.67 -0.68 9.64
N VAL A 115 -5.97 -1.02 9.62
CA VAL A 115 -7.06 -0.30 10.27
C VAL A 115 -7.76 -1.19 11.28
#